data_AF-A0A2V6U873-F1
#
_entry.id   AF-A0A2V6U873-F1
#
_cell.length_a   1.000
_cell.length_b   1.000
_cell.length_c   1.000
_cell.angle_alpha   90.00
_cell.angle_beta   90.00
_cell.angle_gamma   90.00
#
_symmetry.space_group_name_H-M   'P 1'
#
loop_
_entity.id
_entity.type
_entity.pdbx_description
1 polymer ?
#
loop_
_entity_poly.entity_id
_entity_poly.type
_entity_poly.pdbx_seq_one_letter_code
_entity_poly.pdbx_strand_id
1 'polypeptide(L)' 'MRRALVLSSGGAKASWQVGACEHLIVEQRYWFDVITGVSAGAVNGTTLAQAHDQ' A
#
# COMPACT_ATOMS: atom_id res chain seq x y z
N MET A 1 -15.27 7.70 7.53
CA MET A 1 -14.48 6.79 8.39
C MET A 1 -13.03 6.86 7.93
N ARG A 2 -12.07 6.96 8.86
CA ARG A 2 -10.64 6.91 8.51
C ARG A 2 -10.17 5.47 8.37
N ARG A 3 -9.38 5.16 7.35
CA ARG A 3 -8.87 3.81 7.05
C ARG A 3 -7.35 3.80 7.02
N ALA A 4 -6.75 2.70 7.49
CA ALA A 4 -5.31 2.50 7.45
C ALA A 4 -4.95 1.27 6.61
N LEU A 5 -3.90 1.39 5.79
CA LEU A 5 -3.27 0.29 5.07
C LEU A 5 -1.98 -0.10 5.80
N VAL A 6 -1.89 -1.36 6.23
CA VAL A 6 -0.72 -1.90 6.95
C VAL A 6 -0.04 -2.96 6.11
N LEU A 7 1.19 -2.68 5.67
CA LEU A 7 1.97 -3.55 4.79
C LEU A 7 3.08 -4.27 5.57
N SER A 8 2.99 -5.60 5.65
CA SER A 8 3.98 -6.43 6.34
C SER A 8 5.30 -6.53 5.57
N SER A 9 6.36 -6.98 6.24
CA SER A 9 7.62 -7.35 5.59
C SER A 9 7.45 -8.62 4.74
N GLY A 10 8.29 -8.83 3.72
CA GLY A 10 8.25 -10.08 2.95
C GLY A 10 9.30 -10.26 1.86
N GLY A 11 10.29 -9.37 1.74
CA GLY A 11 11.25 -9.40 0.62
C GLY A 11 10.52 -9.51 -0.73
N ALA A 12 10.90 -10.49 -1.55
CA ALA A 12 10.25 -10.74 -2.83
C ALA A 12 8.75 -11.07 -2.73
N LYS A 13 8.29 -11.70 -1.63
CA LYS A 13 6.86 -12.02 -1.45
C LYS A 13 5.99 -10.77 -1.29
N ALA A 14 6.59 -9.64 -0.92
CA ALA A 14 5.87 -8.37 -0.82
C ALA A 14 5.38 -7.86 -2.19
N SER A 15 5.84 -8.43 -3.32
CA SER A 15 5.31 -8.11 -4.64
C SER A 15 3.80 -8.38 -4.76
N TRP A 16 3.27 -9.36 -4.04
CA TRP A 16 1.83 -9.63 -4.00
C TRP A 16 1.02 -8.43 -3.45
N GLN A 17 1.61 -7.65 -2.54
CA GLN A 17 0.96 -6.46 -1.97
C GLN A 17 0.66 -5.40 -3.04
N VAL A 18 1.41 -5.35 -4.14
CA VAL A 18 1.17 -4.42 -5.26
C VAL A 18 -0.19 -4.71 -5.91
N GLY A 19 -0.46 -5.98 -6.24
CA GLY A 19 -1.76 -6.38 -6.80
C GLY A 19 -2.91 -6.20 -5.80
N ALA A 20 -2.66 -6.44 -4.50
CA ALA A 20 -3.65 -6.15 -3.47
C ALA A 20 -3.99 -4.65 -3.39
N CYS A 21 -2.99 -3.77 -3.52
CA CYS A 21 -3.18 -2.32 -3.54
C CYS A 21 -3.93 -1.88 -4.82
N GLU A 22 -3.58 -2.42 -5.98
CA GLU A 22 -4.29 -2.15 -7.25
C GLU A 22 -5.77 -2.49 -7.13
N HIS A 23 -6.09 -3.70 -6.65
CA HIS A 23 -7.47 -4.12 -6.45
C HIS A 23 -8.23 -3.19 -5.50
N LEU A 24 -7.67 -2.90 -4.33
CA LEU A 24 -8.35 -2.08 -3.32
C LEU A 24 -8.50 -0.62 -3.77
N ILE A 25 -7.46 -0.03 -4.35
CA ILE A 25 -7.39 1.42 -4.60
C ILE A 25 -7.97 1.76 -5.96
N VAL A 26 -7.58 1.03 -7.01
CA VAL A 26 -7.95 1.35 -8.39
C VAL A 26 -9.30 0.73 -8.73
N GLU A 27 -9.45 -0.57 -8.50
CA GLU A 27 -10.67 -1.30 -8.90
C GLU A 27 -11.83 -1.03 -7.93
N GLN A 28 -11.58 -1.11 -6.62
CA GLN A 28 -12.61 -0.91 -5.58
C GLN A 28 -12.74 0.53 -5.10
N ARG A 29 -11.89 1.45 -5.58
CA ARG A 29 -11.92 2.88 -5.22
C ARG A 29 -11.81 3.15 -3.71
N TYR A 30 -11.10 2.29 -2.98
CA TYR A 30 -10.80 2.51 -1.56
C TYR A 30 -9.48 3.23 -1.36
N TRP A 31 -9.55 4.45 -0.83
CA TRP A 31 -8.38 5.16 -0.33
C TRP A 31 -8.16 4.93 1.18
N PHE A 32 -6.91 5.08 1.60
CA PHE A 32 -6.44 4.93 2.97
C PHE A 32 -5.77 6.22 3.44
N ASP A 33 -6.26 6.79 4.52
CA ASP A 33 -5.74 8.04 5.10
C ASP A 33 -4.37 7.86 5.76
N VAL A 34 -4.03 6.62 6.14
CA VAL A 34 -2.76 6.26 6.76
C VAL A 34 -2.18 5.04 6.04
N ILE A 35 -0.93 5.14 5.61
CA ILE A 35 -0.17 4.02 5.06
C ILE A 35 1.03 3.79 5.97
N THR A 36 1.21 2.57 6.43
CA THR A 36 2.36 2.16 7.24
C THR A 36 2.87 0.79 6.79
N GLY A 37 4.17 0.57 6.91
CA GLY A 37 4.76 -0.72 6.58
C GLY A 37 6.16 -0.90 7.13
N VAL A 38 6.68 -2.12 7.01
CA VAL A 38 8.02 -2.50 7.48
C VAL A 38 8.81 -3.16 6.35
N SER A 39 10.09 -2.79 6.21
CA SER A 39 11.02 -3.36 5.21
C SER A 39 10.43 -3.24 3.79
N ALA A 40 10.27 -4.33 3.04
CA ALA A 40 9.68 -4.31 1.69
C ALA A 40 8.25 -3.70 1.67
N GLY A 41 7.46 -3.90 2.73
CA GLY A 41 6.15 -3.26 2.86
C GLY A 41 6.24 -1.75 3.05
N ALA A 42 7.29 -1.26 3.72
CA ALA A 42 7.55 0.18 3.83
C ALA A 42 7.89 0.78 2.47
N VAL A 43 8.69 0.09 1.66
CA VAL A 43 9.03 0.53 0.29
C VAL A 43 7.77 0.65 -0.56
N ASN A 44 6.92 -0.38 -0.58
CA ASN A 44 5.65 -0.33 -1.31
C ASN A 44 4.75 0.80 -0.81
N GLY A 45 4.63 0.96 0.52
CA GLY A 45 3.81 1.99 1.14
C GLY A 45 4.27 3.42 0.83
N THR A 46 5.58 3.67 0.87
CA THR A 46 6.17 4.97 0.51
C THR A 46 5.96 5.30 -0.97
N THR A 47 6.15 4.32 -1.87
CA THR A 47 5.88 4.50 -3.31
C THR A 47 4.42 4.88 -3.55
N LEU A 48 3.49 4.19 -2.87
CA LEU A 48 2.07 4.46 -2.99
C LEU A 48 1.69 5.85 -2.43
N ALA A 49 2.23 6.22 -1.27
CA ALA A 49 2.01 7.55 -0.69
C ALA A 49 2.53 8.66 -1.61
N GLN A 50 3.73 8.49 -2.18
CA GLN A 50 4.30 9.45 -3.13
C GLN A 50 3.42 9.59 -4.39
N ALA A 51 2.89 8.49 -4.92
CA ALA A 51 2.07 8.51 -6.13
C ALA A 51 0.72 9.22 -5.96
N HIS A 52 0.20 9.34 -4.73
CA HIS A 52 -1.04 10.07 -4.47
C HIS A 52 -0.85 11.60 -4.49
N ASP A 53 0.35 12.07 -4.15
CA ASP A 53 0.66 13.49 -4.11
C ASP A 53 1.12 14.06 -5.47
N GLN A 54 1.09 13.25 -6.54
CA GLN A 54 1.41 13.61 -7.92
C GLN A 54 0.16 13.72 -8.78
#